data_AF-A0A519QLR3-F1
#
_entry.id   AF-A0A519QLR3-F1
#
_cell.length_a   1.000
_cell.length_b   1.000
_cell.length_c   1.000
_cell.angle_alpha   90.00
_cell.angle_beta   90.00
_cell.angle_gamma   90.00
#
_symmetry.space_group_name_H-M   'P 1'
#
loop_
_entity.id
_entity.type
_entity.pdbx_description
1 polymer ?
#
loop_
_entity_poly.entity_id
_entity_poly.type
_entity_poly.pdbx_seq_one_letter_code
_entity_poly.pdbx_strand_id
1 'polypeptide(L)'
;MGSRNSNSCFESCAIGFRQEKDFMPDRAGCSASQMSAAAIRDGLRELTANLMRIARGAGRPELVLEQTLALVGFFEAHRAAAGEDLAAAQVAEALRLTEIPEDEEAVWTDWDRAVRAMVEGSLQVAAAEMMAQHAQAAAGRKELFAGYRNIEKLHSRQLRRLIRR
;
A
#
# COMPACT_ATOMS: atom_id res chain seq x y z
N MET A 1 37.24 -1.79 37.43
CA MET A 1 35.98 -1.38 38.09
C MET A 1 35.31 -0.31 37.25
N GLY A 2 34.04 -0.50 36.88
CA GLY A 2 33.18 0.57 36.36
C GLY A 2 32.83 0.52 34.87
N SER A 3 32.29 -0.62 34.40
CA SER A 3 31.41 -0.65 33.22
C SER A 3 30.25 0.34 33.43
N ARG A 4 30.02 1.26 32.49
CA ARG A 4 28.80 2.08 32.44
C ARG A 4 27.98 1.62 31.24
N ASN A 5 26.92 0.89 31.57
CA ASN A 5 25.85 0.42 30.69
C ASN A 5 25.28 1.57 29.84
N SER A 6 25.30 1.40 28.53
CA SER A 6 24.64 2.24 27.51
C SER A 6 23.20 1.82 27.21
N ASN A 7 22.55 1.04 28.10
CA ASN A 7 21.25 0.41 27.83
C ASN A 7 20.02 1.17 28.35
N SER A 8 20.13 2.41 28.82
CA SER A 8 18.97 3.11 29.43
C SER A 8 18.22 4.06 28.49
N CYS A 9 18.54 4.13 27.19
CA CYS A 9 17.83 5.01 26.24
C CYS A 9 16.79 4.31 25.36
N PHE A 10 16.73 2.98 25.33
CA PHE A 10 15.81 2.24 24.46
C PHE A 10 14.44 1.91 25.07
N GLU A 11 14.25 2.06 26.39
CA GLU A 11 13.03 1.59 27.06
C GLU A 11 11.87 2.61 27.12
N SER A 12 12.05 3.85 26.63
CA SER A 12 11.00 4.89 26.73
C SER A 12 10.17 5.13 25.46
N CYS A 13 10.39 4.37 24.37
CA CYS A 13 9.65 4.55 23.11
C CYS A 13 8.48 3.55 22.95
N ALA A 14 7.91 3.10 24.07
CA ALA A 14 6.80 2.14 24.12
C ALA A 14 5.47 2.79 24.55
N ILE A 15 5.23 4.05 24.19
CA ILE A 15 4.02 4.78 24.57
C ILE A 15 3.34 5.28 23.30
N GLY A 16 2.41 4.49 22.76
CA GLY A 16 1.61 4.89 21.61
C GLY A 16 0.77 3.81 20.94
N PHE A 17 0.94 2.52 21.25
CA PHE A 17 0.06 1.47 20.71
C PHE A 17 -1.34 1.53 21.35
N ARG A 18 -2.25 2.24 20.68
CA ARG A 18 -3.68 2.16 20.98
C ARG A 18 -4.43 1.51 19.81
N GLN A 19 -4.56 0.20 19.97
CA GLN A 19 -5.61 -0.70 19.47
C GLN A 19 -5.63 -1.07 17.98
N GLU A 20 -5.02 -2.21 17.67
CA GLU A 20 -5.68 -3.28 16.89
C GLU A 20 -5.03 -4.62 17.29
N LYS A 21 -5.64 -5.28 18.28
CA LYS A 21 -5.19 -6.59 18.80
C LYS A 21 -5.78 -7.78 18.01
N ASP A 22 -6.50 -7.53 16.92
CA ASP A 22 -7.35 -8.55 16.29
C ASP A 22 -6.97 -8.91 14.84
N PHE A 23 -5.77 -8.55 14.38
CA PHE A 23 -5.26 -9.02 13.07
C PHE A 23 -3.86 -9.66 13.17
N MET A 24 -3.72 -10.69 14.00
CA MET A 24 -2.62 -11.65 13.90
C MET A 24 -3.21 -13.04 13.69
N PRO A 25 -3.27 -13.56 12.44
CA PRO A 25 -3.51 -14.98 12.26
C PRO A 25 -2.33 -15.75 12.88
N ASP A 26 -2.63 -16.89 13.49
CA ASP A 26 -1.68 -17.80 14.13
C ASP A 26 -0.51 -18.15 13.19
N ARG A 27 0.66 -17.48 13.35
CA ARG A 27 1.87 -17.63 12.49
C ARG A 27 2.86 -18.64 13.09
N ALA A 28 2.38 -19.75 13.62
CA ALA A 28 3.23 -20.85 14.08
C ALA A 28 4.01 -21.46 12.89
N GLY A 29 5.26 -21.01 12.68
CA GLY A 29 6.17 -21.55 11.66
C GLY A 29 6.87 -20.54 10.74
N CYS A 30 6.62 -19.24 10.87
CA CYS A 30 7.32 -18.22 10.08
C CYS A 30 8.76 -17.96 10.59
N SER A 31 9.73 -17.85 9.70
CA SER A 31 11.09 -17.42 10.04
C SER A 31 11.12 -15.94 10.47
N ALA A 32 12.14 -15.53 11.23
CA ALA A 32 12.34 -14.13 11.62
C ALA A 32 12.44 -13.18 10.40
N SER A 33 13.00 -13.65 9.28
CA SER A 33 13.04 -12.92 8.02
C SER A 33 11.65 -12.74 7.39
N GLN A 34 10.76 -13.73 7.48
CA GLN A 34 9.39 -13.64 7.00
C GLN A 34 8.53 -12.67 7.84
N MET A 35 8.72 -12.70 9.17
CA MET A 35 8.02 -11.79 10.08
C MET A 35 8.40 -10.32 9.83
N SER A 36 9.70 -10.04 9.66
CA SER A 36 10.19 -8.69 9.38
C SER A 36 9.77 -8.19 7.99
N ALA A 37 9.74 -9.05 6.97
CA ALA A 37 9.22 -8.70 5.65
C ALA A 37 7.73 -8.32 5.69
N ALA A 38 6.92 -9.02 6.50
CA ALA A 38 5.52 -8.68 6.71
C ALA A 38 5.37 -7.30 7.38
N ALA A 39 6.16 -7.01 8.42
CA ALA A 39 6.16 -5.71 9.09
C ALA A 39 6.53 -4.56 8.14
N ILE A 40 7.51 -4.75 7.25
CA ILE A 40 7.86 -3.77 6.21
C ILE A 40 6.66 -3.51 5.30
N ARG A 41 6.00 -4.57 4.81
CA ARG A 41 4.82 -4.43 3.95
C ARG A 41 3.69 -3.66 4.63
N ASP A 42 3.40 -3.99 5.88
CA ASP A 42 2.33 -3.35 6.64
C ASP A 42 2.67 -1.86 6.88
N GLY A 43 3.91 -1.57 7.29
CA GLY A 43 4.39 -0.19 7.47
C GLY A 43 4.40 0.64 6.18
N LEU A 44 4.79 0.04 5.05
CA LEU A 44 4.74 0.69 3.72
C LEU A 44 3.32 1.07 3.36
N ARG A 45 2.35 0.17 3.58
CA ARG A 45 0.94 0.40 3.28
C ARG A 45 0.35 1.47 4.19
N GLU A 46 0.64 1.41 5.49
CA GLU A 46 0.13 2.37 6.46
C GLU A 46 0.62 3.79 6.15
N LEU A 47 1.93 3.95 5.95
CA LEU A 47 2.54 5.23 5.60
C LEU A 47 1.95 5.76 4.28
N THR A 48 1.90 4.93 3.24
CA THR A 48 1.38 5.33 1.92
C THR A 48 -0.09 5.74 1.99
N ALA A 49 -0.92 4.97 2.71
CA ALA A 49 -2.33 5.31 2.90
C ALA A 49 -2.49 6.64 3.65
N ASN A 50 -1.69 6.89 4.69
CA ASN A 50 -1.71 8.17 5.40
C ASN A 50 -1.31 9.32 4.48
N LEU A 51 -0.24 9.18 3.69
CA LEU A 51 0.20 10.20 2.73
C LEU A 51 -0.88 10.52 1.68
N MET A 52 -1.53 9.49 1.11
CA MET A 52 -2.65 9.67 0.18
C MET A 52 -3.83 10.40 0.84
N ARG A 53 -4.13 10.09 2.11
CA ARG A 53 -5.18 10.78 2.87
C ARG A 53 -4.81 12.22 3.19
N ILE A 54 -3.55 12.51 3.53
CA ILE A 54 -3.03 13.87 3.75
C ILE A 54 -3.19 14.70 2.49
N ALA A 55 -2.77 14.17 1.34
CA ALA A 55 -2.93 14.85 0.06
C ALA A 55 -4.40 15.18 -0.27
N ARG A 56 -5.34 14.37 0.23
CA ARG A 56 -6.80 14.61 0.15
C ARG A 56 -7.38 15.47 1.28
N GLY A 57 -6.58 15.91 2.25
CA GLY A 57 -7.03 16.70 3.40
C GLY A 57 -7.71 15.91 4.53
N ALA A 58 -7.58 14.58 4.57
CA ALA A 58 -8.24 13.69 5.53
C ALA A 58 -7.27 12.74 6.27
N GLY A 59 -5.98 13.02 6.21
CA GLY A 59 -4.92 12.23 6.85
C GLY A 59 -4.39 12.87 8.13
N ARG A 60 -3.31 12.30 8.66
CA ARG A 60 -2.70 12.70 9.94
C ARG A 60 -1.24 13.12 9.72
N PRO A 61 -0.97 14.40 9.39
CA PRO A 61 0.37 14.90 9.11
C PRO A 61 1.34 14.69 10.29
N GLU A 62 0.84 14.73 11.51
CA GLU A 62 1.63 14.54 12.73
C GLU A 62 2.23 13.14 12.86
N LEU A 63 1.66 12.14 12.18
CA LEU A 63 2.16 10.76 12.19
C LEU A 63 3.24 10.47 11.15
N VAL A 64 3.47 11.37 10.18
CA VAL A 64 4.38 11.08 9.05
C VAL A 64 5.79 10.75 9.55
N LEU A 65 6.30 11.51 10.52
CA LEU A 65 7.63 11.28 11.08
C LEU A 65 7.71 9.94 11.82
N GLU A 66 6.73 9.65 12.67
CA GLU A 66 6.66 8.41 13.45
C GLU A 66 6.59 7.17 12.54
N GLN A 67 5.67 7.18 11.57
CA GLN A 67 5.50 6.09 10.62
C GLN A 67 6.75 5.88 9.75
N THR A 68 7.44 6.96 9.37
CA THR A 68 8.70 6.87 8.62
C THR A 68 9.80 6.23 9.44
N LEU A 69 9.96 6.64 10.71
CA LEU A 69 10.96 6.07 11.60
C LEU A 69 10.69 4.59 11.92
N ALA A 70 9.42 4.24 12.15
CA ALA A 70 9.01 2.85 12.34
C ALA A 70 9.36 1.99 11.12
N LEU A 71 9.08 2.49 9.91
CA LEU A 71 9.41 1.80 8.67
C LEU A 71 10.92 1.56 8.51
N VAL A 72 11.75 2.56 8.81
CA VAL A 72 13.22 2.41 8.80
C VAL A 72 13.64 1.31 9.78
N GLY A 73 13.08 1.28 10.99
CA GLY A 73 13.32 0.23 11.97
C GLY A 73 12.96 -1.17 11.46
N PHE A 74 11.87 -1.31 10.69
CA PHE A 74 11.51 -2.59 10.07
C PHE A 74 12.51 -3.04 9.01
N PHE A 75 13.01 -2.11 8.18
CA PHE A 75 14.07 -2.42 7.21
C PHE A 75 15.38 -2.86 7.89
N GLU A 76 15.79 -2.17 8.95
CA GLU A 76 16.99 -2.53 9.72
C GLU A 76 16.86 -3.91 10.37
N ALA A 77 15.69 -4.20 10.98
CA ALA A 77 15.41 -5.50 11.58
C ALA A 77 15.40 -6.62 10.53
N HIS A 78 14.86 -6.37 9.35
CA HIS A 78 14.89 -7.34 8.25
C HIS A 78 16.30 -7.64 7.79
N ARG A 79 17.12 -6.60 7.53
CA ARG A 79 18.51 -6.78 7.12
C ARG A 79 19.32 -7.54 8.18
N ALA A 80 19.08 -7.28 9.47
CA ALA A 80 19.72 -8.00 10.55
C ALA A 80 19.34 -9.50 10.60
N ALA A 81 18.10 -9.84 10.24
CA ALA A 81 17.59 -11.21 10.27
C ALA A 81 17.88 -12.01 8.98
N ALA A 82 17.80 -11.37 7.82
CA ALA A 82 17.96 -11.99 6.51
C ALA A 82 19.40 -11.91 5.97
N GLY A 83 20.20 -10.95 6.46
CA GLY A 83 21.54 -10.66 5.95
C GLY A 83 21.54 -9.84 4.64
N GLU A 84 20.37 -9.49 4.13
CA GLU A 84 20.18 -8.74 2.89
C GLU A 84 19.01 -7.74 3.02
N ASP A 85 19.00 -6.73 2.15
CA ASP A 85 17.89 -5.79 2.04
C ASP A 85 16.72 -6.41 1.27
N LEU A 86 15.51 -5.91 1.51
CA LEU A 86 14.32 -6.33 0.76
C LEU A 86 14.47 -5.94 -0.72
N ALA A 87 14.19 -6.87 -1.64
CA ALA A 87 14.29 -6.60 -3.07
C ALA A 87 13.27 -5.52 -3.50
N ALA A 88 13.65 -4.67 -4.46
CA ALA A 88 12.77 -3.61 -4.96
C ALA A 88 11.42 -4.15 -5.49
N ALA A 89 11.42 -5.36 -6.06
CA ALA A 89 10.19 -6.03 -6.50
C ALA A 89 9.24 -6.34 -5.33
N GLN A 90 9.77 -6.73 -4.17
CA GLN A 90 8.97 -7.00 -2.97
C GLN A 90 8.40 -5.70 -2.36
N VAL A 91 9.16 -4.60 -2.41
CA VAL A 91 8.66 -3.28 -2.02
C VAL A 91 7.54 -2.82 -2.96
N ALA A 92 7.73 -2.98 -4.27
CA ALA A 92 6.71 -2.66 -5.26
C ALA A 92 5.44 -3.49 -5.06
N GLU A 93 5.59 -4.79 -4.81
CA GLU A 93 4.49 -5.70 -4.53
C GLU A 93 3.72 -5.30 -3.26
N ALA A 94 4.43 -4.90 -2.20
CA ALA A 94 3.80 -4.44 -0.96
C ALA A 94 2.88 -3.22 -1.16
N LEU A 95 3.20 -2.36 -2.12
CA LEU A 95 2.46 -1.13 -2.42
C LEU A 95 1.38 -1.30 -3.51
N ARG A 96 1.31 -2.47 -4.16
CA ARG A 96 0.22 -2.75 -5.10
C ARG A 96 -1.11 -2.79 -4.34
N LEU A 97 -2.11 -2.07 -4.88
CA LEU A 97 -3.44 -1.94 -4.26
C LEU A 97 -4.31 -3.18 -4.40
N THR A 98 -3.80 -4.24 -5.04
CA THR A 98 -4.58 -5.45 -5.28
C THR A 98 -3.75 -6.68 -4.97
N GLU A 99 -4.14 -7.40 -3.92
CA GLU A 99 -3.63 -8.71 -3.55
C GLU A 99 -4.49 -9.82 -4.19
N ILE A 100 -4.74 -9.74 -5.50
CA ILE A 100 -5.33 -10.88 -6.19
C ILE A 100 -4.18 -11.50 -6.98
N PRO A 101 -3.75 -12.73 -6.64
CA PRO A 101 -2.74 -13.46 -7.40
C PRO A 101 -3.08 -13.39 -8.89
N GLU A 102 -2.09 -13.24 -9.76
CA GLU A 102 -2.29 -13.23 -11.23
C GLU A 102 -3.11 -14.46 -11.69
N ASP A 103 -3.00 -15.56 -10.94
CA ASP A 103 -3.70 -16.83 -11.06
C ASP A 103 -5.24 -16.72 -10.94
N GLU A 104 -5.74 -15.68 -10.27
CA GLU A 104 -7.16 -15.40 -10.03
C GLU A 104 -7.71 -14.27 -10.93
N GLU A 105 -6.93 -13.76 -11.88
CA GLU A 105 -7.36 -12.74 -12.85
C GLU A 105 -8.55 -13.21 -13.72
N ALA A 106 -8.74 -14.54 -13.81
CA ALA A 106 -9.92 -15.17 -14.41
C ALA A 106 -11.23 -14.90 -13.65
N VAL A 107 -11.18 -14.55 -12.35
CA VAL A 107 -12.34 -14.28 -11.49
C VAL A 107 -12.84 -12.84 -11.65
N TRP A 108 -12.01 -11.95 -12.19
CA TRP A 108 -12.36 -10.55 -12.32
C TRP A 108 -13.49 -10.35 -13.31
N THR A 109 -14.50 -9.58 -12.91
CA THR A 109 -15.52 -9.15 -13.84
C THR A 109 -14.98 -8.02 -14.72
N ASP A 110 -15.62 -7.77 -15.86
CA ASP A 110 -15.33 -6.58 -16.68
C ASP A 110 -15.49 -5.27 -15.86
N TRP A 111 -16.33 -5.30 -14.83
CA TRP A 111 -16.51 -4.18 -13.90
C TRP A 111 -15.27 -3.95 -13.05
N ASP A 112 -14.73 -5.00 -12.43
CA ASP A 112 -13.55 -4.92 -11.56
C ASP A 112 -12.33 -4.41 -12.33
N ARG A 113 -12.13 -4.92 -13.56
CA ARG A 113 -11.06 -4.43 -14.46
C ARG A 113 -11.22 -2.95 -14.80
N ALA A 114 -12.45 -2.50 -15.03
CA ALA A 114 -12.72 -1.11 -15.38
C ALA A 114 -12.51 -0.17 -14.17
N VAL A 115 -12.93 -0.59 -12.98
CA VAL A 115 -12.68 0.15 -11.73
C VAL A 115 -11.19 0.24 -11.43
N ARG A 116 -10.44 -0.86 -11.59
CA ARG A 116 -8.99 -0.88 -11.39
C ARG A 116 -8.27 0.11 -12.31
N ALA A 117 -8.56 0.09 -13.61
CA ALA A 117 -7.98 1.04 -14.56
C ALA A 117 -8.31 2.51 -14.18
N MET A 118 -9.50 2.77 -13.62
CA MET A 118 -9.83 4.10 -13.11
C MET A 118 -8.97 4.48 -11.90
N VAL A 119 -8.78 3.56 -10.95
CA VAL A 119 -7.97 3.80 -9.75
C VAL A 119 -6.49 4.00 -10.11
N GLU A 120 -5.92 3.09 -10.90
CA GLU A 120 -4.51 3.16 -11.34
C GLU A 120 -4.24 4.45 -12.13
N GLY A 121 -5.09 4.76 -13.11
CA GLY A 121 -5.00 6.01 -13.86
C GLY A 121 -5.15 7.26 -12.98
N SER A 122 -6.05 7.26 -11.99
CA SER A 122 -6.20 8.37 -11.04
C SER A 122 -4.94 8.58 -10.21
N LEU A 123 -4.33 7.51 -9.72
CA LEU A 123 -3.15 7.57 -8.88
C LEU A 123 -1.91 8.01 -9.67
N GLN A 124 -1.77 7.55 -10.92
CA GLN A 124 -0.72 8.04 -11.80
C GLN A 124 -0.87 9.55 -12.06
N VAL A 125 -2.09 10.04 -12.28
CA VAL A 125 -2.34 11.49 -12.42
C VAL A 125 -1.95 12.23 -11.15
N ALA A 126 -2.40 11.77 -9.98
CA ALA A 126 -2.09 12.40 -8.71
C ALA A 126 -0.58 12.46 -8.46
N ALA A 127 0.14 11.35 -8.66
CA ALA A 127 1.59 11.29 -8.52
C ALA A 127 2.30 12.22 -9.52
N ALA A 128 1.89 12.20 -10.79
CA ALA A 128 2.46 13.04 -11.82
C ALA A 128 2.23 14.53 -11.54
N GLU A 129 1.08 14.92 -11.00
CA GLU A 129 0.79 16.30 -10.61
C GLU A 129 1.63 16.75 -9.41
N MET A 130 1.78 15.90 -8.39
CA MET A 130 2.69 16.18 -7.27
C MET A 130 4.16 16.38 -7.72
N MET A 131 4.56 15.69 -8.79
CA MET A 131 5.92 15.79 -9.36
C MET A 131 6.04 16.77 -10.54
N ALA A 132 4.98 17.52 -10.89
CA ALA A 132 4.92 18.40 -12.07
C ALA A 132 5.28 17.71 -13.42
N GLN A 133 4.96 16.43 -13.56
CA GLN A 133 5.25 15.60 -14.74
C GLN A 133 4.06 15.53 -15.71
N HIS A 134 3.82 16.60 -16.49
CA HIS A 134 2.62 16.74 -17.31
C HIS A 134 2.36 15.62 -18.34
N ALA A 135 3.42 15.02 -18.91
CA ALA A 135 3.29 13.91 -19.84
C ALA A 135 2.74 12.63 -19.17
N GLN A 136 3.21 12.33 -17.95
CA GLN A 136 2.72 11.19 -17.17
C GLN A 136 1.27 11.40 -16.72
N ALA A 137 0.89 12.64 -16.40
CA ALA A 137 -0.50 12.98 -16.10
C ALA A 137 -1.42 12.77 -17.32
N ALA A 138 -0.94 13.04 -18.55
CA ALA A 138 -1.72 12.77 -19.75
C ALA A 138 -1.95 11.27 -19.99
N ALA A 139 -0.93 10.44 -19.73
CA ALA A 139 -1.05 8.99 -19.81
C ALA A 139 -2.05 8.44 -18.78
N GLY A 140 -1.94 8.85 -17.51
CA GLY A 140 -2.88 8.42 -16.46
C GLY A 140 -4.32 8.85 -16.74
N ARG A 141 -4.55 10.07 -17.29
CA ARG A 141 -5.89 10.50 -17.72
C ARG A 141 -6.46 9.60 -18.82
N LYS A 142 -5.65 9.16 -19.78
CA LYS A 142 -6.10 8.26 -20.85
C LYS A 142 -6.60 6.94 -20.27
N GLU A 143 -5.87 6.39 -19.30
CA GLU A 143 -6.22 5.15 -18.61
C GLU A 143 -7.49 5.28 -17.76
N LEU A 144 -7.58 6.35 -16.96
CA LEU A 144 -8.77 6.72 -16.20
C LEU A 144 -10.02 6.75 -17.09
N PHE A 145 -9.96 7.51 -18.18
CA PHE A 145 -11.11 7.65 -19.08
C PHE A 145 -11.41 6.38 -19.87
N ALA A 146 -10.42 5.51 -20.11
CA ALA A 146 -10.66 4.20 -20.70
C ALA A 146 -11.48 3.30 -19.75
N GLY A 147 -11.13 3.28 -18.47
CA GLY A 147 -11.91 2.58 -17.43
C GLY A 147 -13.35 3.11 -17.32
N TYR A 148 -13.52 4.43 -17.26
CA TYR A 148 -14.84 5.07 -17.21
C TYR A 148 -15.74 4.66 -18.39
N ARG A 149 -15.21 4.72 -19.63
CA ARG A 149 -15.96 4.33 -20.83
C ARG A 149 -16.35 2.86 -20.82
N ASN A 150 -15.55 2.00 -20.18
CA ASN A 150 -15.88 0.57 -20.06
C ASN A 150 -17.05 0.35 -19.08
N ILE A 151 -17.07 1.07 -17.96
CA ILE A 151 -18.20 1.08 -17.02
C ILE A 151 -19.50 1.53 -17.72
N GLU A 152 -19.46 2.64 -18.48
CA GLU A 152 -20.64 3.12 -19.21
C GLU A 152 -21.17 2.09 -20.22
N LYS A 153 -20.28 1.39 -20.93
CA LYS A 153 -20.66 0.32 -21.85
C LYS A 153 -21.35 -0.84 -21.13
N LEU A 154 -20.84 -1.25 -19.97
CA LEU A 154 -21.43 -2.32 -19.16
C LEU A 154 -22.83 -1.93 -18.68
N HIS A 155 -22.98 -0.73 -18.14
CA HIS A 155 -24.27 -0.20 -17.70
C HIS A 155 -25.29 -0.15 -18.86
N SER A 156 -24.85 0.35 -20.02
CA SER A 156 -25.67 0.40 -21.24
C SER A 156 -26.08 -0.99 -21.77
N ARG A 157 -25.25 -2.02 -21.57
CA ARG A 157 -25.58 -3.40 -21.93
C ARG A 157 -26.63 -3.98 -20.96
N GLN A 158 -26.48 -3.72 -19.67
CA GLN A 158 -27.42 -4.16 -18.64
C GLN A 158 -28.81 -3.55 -18.85
N LEU A 159 -28.88 -2.23 -19.09
CA LEU A 159 -30.13 -1.54 -19.38
C LEU A 159 -30.82 -2.12 -20.64
N ARG A 160 -30.06 -2.38 -21.71
CA ARG A 160 -30.60 -3.00 -22.93
C ARG A 160 -31.13 -4.42 -22.72
N ARG A 161 -30.56 -5.19 -21.78
CA ARG A 161 -31.06 -6.53 -21.42
C ARG A 161 -32.37 -6.44 -20.62
N LEU A 162 -32.51 -5.43 -19.77
CA LEU A 162 -33.72 -5.21 -18.96
C LEU A 162 -34.91 -4.76 -19.82
N ILE A 163 -34.69 -3.89 -20.81
CA ILE A 163 -35.76 -3.39 -21.72
C ILE A 163 -36.24 -4.48 -22.70
N ARG A 164 -35.44 -5.51 -22.97
CA ARG A 164 -35.76 -6.63 -23.90
C ARG A 164 -36.44 -7.83 -23.23
N ARG A 165 -36.78 -7.74 -21.94
CA ARG A 165 -37.58 -8.72 -21.20
C ARG A 165 -38.99 -8.19 -20.99
#